data_AF-A0A8H7P2B1-F1
#
_entry.id   AF-A0A8H7P2B1-F1
#
_cell.length_a   1.000
_cell.length_b   1.000
_cell.length_c   1.000
_cell.angle_alpha   90.00
_cell.angle_beta   90.00
_cell.angle_gamma   90.00
#
_symmetry.space_group_name_H-M   'P 1'
#
loop_
_entity.id
_entity.type
_entity.pdbx_description
1 polymer ?
#
loop_
_entity_poly.entity_id
_entity_poly.type
_entity_poly.pdbx_seq_one_letter_code
_entity_poly.pdbx_strand_id
1 'polypeptide(L)'
;MARGIAKAVGVCFLAGVVAAQTPLGPSEYTVPGVFPTSVYESYYNDPTATTAEPQPVITDPITHVTYPYWLTNPETIPQEDTWETHPLPPTASSSQLLDYAVQQIISISTSPIFSSDTCAACQASLEVAKFLALAAPAEGPNLAIRLCEYFDYADDCAADYGIFTLGATLTQVAAYADAGGYDGQSICNQFLGLCPDPPTSPLDLTTWFAKPKPNPLPPSRKATGQRLKVLHMSDLHIDPRYTVGAEADCSAYLCCRPSSYNDHSPNVTVEPAPYYGAYYCDAPFPLILAAMQSVPVLTGTEEYGFNFSIYTGDLVSHDPGNQLSKEYTVYSEVRYRAQNSPYNIGPELTDQFNWDYDHLAALWEYEGWISSETAQQARTHYSAYSVQRHDGLRIITLNTDMSRRDNYYAYINLSSSDNSGMLRFVTDELQDAEDAGDRGERTDTPLIRSVDRFSPHVIAGVFFGHTHEDQLSVRRWKHTSLYTPAYL
;
A
#
# COMPACT_ATOMS: atom_id res chain seq x y z
N MET A 1 -40.67 54.46 -6.74
CA MET A 1 -39.46 54.16 -5.94
C MET A 1 -39.49 52.68 -5.57
N ALA A 2 -38.66 51.86 -6.20
CA ALA A 2 -38.18 50.59 -5.67
C ALA A 2 -37.00 50.16 -6.55
N ARG A 3 -35.87 49.88 -5.90
CA ARG A 3 -34.53 49.78 -6.46
C ARG A 3 -34.36 48.47 -7.22
N GLY A 4 -33.94 48.54 -8.49
CA GLY A 4 -33.39 47.41 -9.22
C GLY A 4 -31.95 47.15 -8.77
N ILE A 5 -31.69 45.95 -8.27
CA ILE A 5 -30.35 45.47 -7.90
C ILE A 5 -29.63 45.10 -9.19
N ALA A 6 -28.64 45.92 -9.58
CA ALA A 6 -27.72 45.58 -10.66
C ALA A 6 -26.79 44.46 -10.19
N LYS A 7 -26.87 43.29 -10.83
CA LYS A 7 -25.85 42.24 -10.69
C LYS A 7 -24.60 42.69 -11.47
N ALA A 8 -23.56 43.08 -10.75
CA ALA A 8 -22.24 43.27 -11.33
C ALA A 8 -21.67 41.89 -11.69
N VAL A 9 -21.59 41.59 -12.99
CA VAL A 9 -20.82 40.45 -13.51
C VAL A 9 -19.36 40.88 -13.47
N GLY A 10 -18.64 40.46 -12.43
CA GLY A 10 -17.19 40.56 -12.39
C GLY A 10 -16.59 39.58 -13.39
N VAL A 11 -16.11 40.10 -14.52
CA VAL A 11 -15.28 39.33 -15.46
C VAL A 11 -13.93 39.11 -14.78
N CYS A 12 -13.73 37.91 -14.24
CA CYS A 12 -12.43 37.45 -13.80
C CYS A 12 -11.62 37.13 -15.06
N PHE A 13 -10.70 38.01 -15.45
CA PHE A 13 -9.67 37.69 -16.43
C PHE A 13 -8.72 36.67 -15.79
N LEU A 14 -9.01 35.37 -15.99
CA LEU A 14 -7.98 34.34 -15.89
C LEU A 14 -7.03 34.60 -17.06
N ALA A 15 -5.90 35.25 -16.77
CA ALA A 15 -4.76 35.24 -17.68
C ALA A 15 -4.32 33.77 -17.80
N GLY A 16 -4.79 33.10 -18.84
CA GLY A 16 -4.32 31.78 -19.22
C GLY A 16 -2.84 31.90 -19.53
N VAL A 17 -2.00 31.44 -18.61
CA VAL A 17 -0.62 31.10 -18.95
C VAL A 17 -0.74 29.88 -19.86
N VAL A 18 -0.75 30.11 -21.16
CA VAL A 18 -0.54 29.05 -22.14
C VAL A 18 0.88 28.58 -21.91
N ALA A 19 1.04 27.51 -21.13
CA ALA A 19 2.30 26.82 -21.06
C ALA A 19 2.63 26.39 -22.49
N ALA A 20 3.69 26.96 -23.06
CA ALA A 20 4.20 26.49 -24.33
C ALA A 20 4.49 24.99 -24.19
N GLN A 21 3.65 24.16 -24.81
CA GLN A 21 3.92 22.76 -25.01
C GLN A 21 5.11 22.71 -25.97
N THR A 22 6.30 22.48 -25.44
CA THR A 22 7.37 21.91 -26.25
C THR A 22 6.80 20.61 -26.83
N PRO A 23 6.78 20.44 -28.16
CA PRO A 23 6.35 19.18 -28.72
C PRO A 23 7.22 18.08 -28.10
N LEU A 24 6.57 17.12 -27.46
CA LEU A 24 7.20 15.87 -27.08
C LEU A 24 7.43 15.06 -28.38
N GLY A 25 7.77 13.78 -28.29
CA GLY A 25 7.99 12.94 -29.47
C GLY A 25 6.74 12.78 -30.35
N PRO A 26 6.65 11.74 -31.20
CA PRO A 26 5.45 11.50 -31.99
C PRO A 26 4.21 11.35 -31.09
N SER A 27 3.02 11.59 -31.64
CA SER A 27 1.75 11.47 -30.91
C SER A 27 1.30 10.02 -30.67
N GLU A 28 1.91 9.07 -31.36
CA GLU A 28 1.60 7.65 -31.28
C GLU A 28 2.85 6.80 -31.50
N TYR A 29 2.84 5.58 -30.95
CA TYR A 29 3.88 4.58 -31.11
C TYR A 29 3.23 3.20 -31.25
N THR A 30 3.63 2.42 -32.25
CA THR A 30 3.17 1.05 -32.44
C THR A 30 4.25 0.08 -31.98
N VAL A 31 3.95 -0.63 -30.89
CA VAL A 31 4.82 -1.64 -30.30
C VAL A 31 4.91 -2.87 -31.21
N PRO A 32 6.10 -3.49 -31.39
CA PRO A 32 6.22 -4.76 -32.10
C PRO A 32 5.38 -5.87 -31.44
N GLY A 33 4.67 -6.69 -32.23
CA GLY A 33 3.82 -7.76 -31.69
C GLY A 33 4.55 -8.98 -31.11
N VAL A 34 5.89 -9.02 -31.17
CA VAL A 34 6.71 -10.11 -30.64
C VAL A 34 7.19 -9.74 -29.24
N PHE A 35 7.00 -10.63 -28.27
CA PHE A 35 7.51 -10.44 -26.91
C PHE A 35 9.05 -10.30 -26.92
N PRO A 36 9.63 -9.29 -26.24
CA PRO A 36 11.07 -9.10 -26.21
C PRO A 36 11.73 -10.12 -25.26
N THR A 37 12.16 -11.25 -25.80
CA THR A 37 12.73 -12.38 -25.03
C THR A 37 14.08 -12.10 -24.37
N SER A 38 14.70 -10.95 -24.64
CA SER A 38 15.96 -10.53 -24.03
C SER A 38 15.82 -9.95 -22.62
N VAL A 39 14.60 -9.85 -22.08
CA VAL A 39 14.33 -9.25 -20.77
C VAL A 39 14.74 -10.18 -19.62
N TYR A 40 14.59 -11.50 -19.78
CA TYR A 40 15.05 -12.49 -18.81
C TYR A 40 16.06 -13.45 -19.45
N GLU A 41 16.98 -14.00 -18.67
CA GLU A 41 18.04 -14.89 -19.17
C GLU A 41 17.48 -16.19 -19.77
N SER A 42 16.41 -16.73 -19.17
CA SER A 42 15.72 -17.92 -19.67
C SER A 42 14.27 -18.00 -19.16
N TYR A 43 13.48 -18.90 -19.75
CA TYR A 43 12.06 -19.10 -19.46
C TYR A 43 11.75 -20.60 -19.34
N TYR A 44 10.80 -20.97 -18.49
CA TYR A 44 10.28 -22.32 -18.33
C TYR A 44 9.40 -22.76 -19.52
N ASN A 45 8.88 -21.82 -20.31
CA ASN A 45 8.09 -22.08 -21.53
C ASN A 45 8.59 -21.23 -22.73
N ASP A 46 7.95 -21.34 -23.90
CA ASP A 46 8.26 -20.51 -25.09
C ASP A 46 7.64 -19.11 -24.94
N PRO A 47 8.45 -18.05 -24.69
CA PRO A 47 7.94 -16.70 -24.42
C PRO A 47 7.48 -15.97 -25.69
N THR A 48 7.67 -16.53 -26.90
CA THR A 48 7.26 -15.90 -28.17
C THR A 48 5.87 -16.32 -28.62
N ALA A 49 5.31 -17.36 -28.01
CA ALA A 49 3.95 -17.79 -28.29
C ALA A 49 2.95 -16.76 -27.76
N THR A 50 2.06 -16.25 -28.61
CA THR A 50 0.98 -15.33 -28.20
C THR A 50 -0.19 -16.05 -27.51
N THR A 51 -0.09 -17.36 -27.31
CA THR A 51 -1.14 -18.24 -26.76
C THR A 51 -0.90 -18.65 -25.32
N ALA A 52 0.23 -18.27 -24.72
CA ALA A 52 0.57 -18.58 -23.33
C ALA A 52 1.42 -17.45 -22.75
N GLU A 53 1.29 -17.23 -21.44
CA GLU A 53 2.09 -16.21 -20.76
C GLU A 53 3.54 -16.67 -20.58
N PRO A 54 4.55 -15.81 -20.88
CA PRO A 54 5.94 -16.12 -20.59
C PRO A 54 6.20 -16.41 -19.10
N GLN A 55 6.89 -17.51 -18.80
CA GLN A 55 7.25 -17.96 -17.46
C GLN A 55 8.77 -17.82 -17.25
N PRO A 56 9.30 -16.64 -16.91
CA PRO A 56 10.72 -16.43 -16.73
C PRO A 56 11.32 -17.28 -15.61
N VAL A 57 12.54 -17.76 -15.81
CA VAL A 57 13.34 -18.39 -14.75
C VAL A 57 14.00 -17.26 -13.96
N ILE A 58 13.53 -17.06 -12.72
CA ILE A 58 14.07 -16.03 -11.84
C ILE A 58 15.04 -16.66 -10.84
N THR A 59 16.24 -16.11 -10.78
CA THR A 59 17.23 -16.42 -9.74
C THR A 59 17.39 -15.19 -8.87
N ASP A 60 17.22 -15.37 -7.56
CA ASP A 60 17.48 -14.32 -6.59
C ASP A 60 18.97 -13.93 -6.64
N PRO A 61 19.32 -12.68 -7.00
CA PRO A 61 20.70 -12.25 -7.11
C PRO A 61 21.41 -12.14 -5.75
N ILE A 62 20.66 -12.13 -4.64
CA ILE A 62 21.18 -11.99 -3.27
C ILE A 62 21.42 -13.36 -2.63
N THR A 63 20.41 -14.24 -2.67
CA THR A 63 20.54 -15.59 -2.07
C THR A 63 21.13 -16.61 -3.03
N HIS A 64 21.24 -16.26 -4.32
CA HIS A 64 21.65 -17.15 -5.41
C HIS A 64 20.77 -18.41 -5.53
N VAL A 65 19.53 -18.34 -5.05
CA VAL A 65 18.55 -19.41 -5.18
C VAL A 65 17.71 -19.16 -6.43
N THR A 66 17.67 -20.16 -7.31
CA THR A 66 16.71 -20.18 -8.42
C THR A 66 15.37 -20.67 -7.89
N TYR A 67 14.34 -19.85 -8.05
CA TYR A 67 13.00 -20.21 -7.57
C TYR A 67 12.49 -21.43 -8.36
N PRO A 68 12.09 -22.51 -7.68
CA PRO A 68 11.65 -23.72 -8.36
C PRO A 68 10.31 -23.50 -9.08
N TYR A 69 10.19 -24.10 -10.27
CA TYR A 69 9.02 -23.96 -11.15
C TYR A 69 7.67 -24.22 -10.46
N TRP A 70 7.60 -25.12 -9.48
CA TRP A 70 6.34 -25.44 -8.79
C TRP A 70 5.75 -24.25 -8.03
N LEU A 71 6.54 -23.21 -7.71
CA LEU A 71 6.05 -21.96 -7.11
C LEU A 71 5.24 -21.13 -8.08
N THR A 72 5.58 -21.14 -9.37
CA THR A 72 4.88 -20.38 -10.42
C THR A 72 3.99 -21.26 -11.28
N ASN A 73 4.04 -22.59 -11.08
CA ASN A 73 3.18 -23.53 -11.77
C ASN A 73 1.74 -23.41 -11.23
N PRO A 74 0.78 -22.92 -12.04
CA PRO A 74 -0.59 -22.73 -11.60
C PRO A 74 -1.30 -24.05 -11.25
N GLU A 75 -0.72 -25.20 -11.60
CA GLU A 75 -1.35 -26.50 -11.45
C GLU A 75 -1.01 -27.24 -10.12
N THR A 76 -0.03 -26.80 -9.30
CA THR A 76 0.56 -27.67 -8.26
C THR A 76 0.97 -27.02 -6.90
N ILE A 77 0.06 -26.33 -6.20
CA ILE A 77 0.36 -25.67 -4.90
C ILE A 77 0.21 -26.64 -3.69
N PRO A 78 1.24 -26.86 -2.83
CA PRO A 78 1.17 -27.75 -1.65
C PRO A 78 0.31 -27.23 -0.49
N GLN A 79 -0.17 -28.13 0.39
CA GLN A 79 -1.20 -27.81 1.39
C GLN A 79 -0.74 -27.77 2.88
N GLU A 80 0.21 -28.58 3.41
CA GLU A 80 0.74 -28.46 4.81
C GLU A 80 2.15 -29.10 5.07
N ASP A 81 2.87 -28.65 6.12
CA ASP A 81 4.18 -29.16 6.61
C ASP A 81 4.10 -29.75 8.04
N THR A 82 4.82 -30.85 8.33
CA THR A 82 4.56 -31.81 9.41
C THR A 82 5.76 -32.18 10.33
N TRP A 83 6.81 -31.35 10.40
CA TRP A 83 8.09 -31.75 11.03
C TRP A 83 8.32 -31.33 12.51
N GLU A 84 7.61 -32.02 13.43
CA GLU A 84 7.94 -32.30 14.86
C GLU A 84 7.24 -31.55 16.03
N THR A 85 6.97 -32.30 17.14
CA THR A 85 6.43 -31.83 18.45
C THR A 85 6.83 -32.69 19.69
N HIS A 86 6.73 -32.12 20.91
CA HIS A 86 6.87 -32.77 22.25
C HIS A 86 5.91 -32.20 23.35
N PRO A 87 5.42 -32.96 24.38
CA PRO A 87 4.21 -32.62 25.15
C PRO A 87 4.31 -32.31 26.68
N LEU A 88 3.28 -31.59 27.18
CA LEU A 88 2.93 -31.17 28.57
C LEU A 88 1.46 -31.60 28.91
N PRO A 89 0.87 -31.36 30.12
CA PRO A 89 -0.53 -31.73 30.44
C PRO A 89 -1.57 -31.17 29.45
N PRO A 90 -2.74 -31.84 29.27
CA PRO A 90 -3.67 -31.48 28.20
C PRO A 90 -4.35 -30.14 28.51
N THR A 91 -4.09 -29.17 27.65
CA THR A 91 -4.89 -27.96 27.50
C THR A 91 -6.35 -28.35 27.28
N ALA A 92 -7.30 -27.48 27.69
CA ALA A 92 -8.65 -27.57 27.14
C ALA A 92 -8.51 -27.58 25.61
N SER A 93 -9.26 -28.43 24.91
CA SER A 93 -9.10 -28.52 23.46
C SER A 93 -9.31 -27.14 22.85
N SER A 94 -8.48 -26.77 21.88
CA SER A 94 -8.58 -25.47 21.19
C SER A 94 -10.00 -25.23 20.67
N SER A 95 -10.66 -26.29 20.17
CA SER A 95 -12.08 -26.28 19.79
C SER A 95 -13.04 -25.90 20.92
N GLN A 96 -12.81 -26.37 22.15
CA GLN A 96 -13.63 -25.97 23.31
C GLN A 96 -13.42 -24.50 23.67
N LEU A 97 -12.17 -24.01 23.62
CA LEU A 97 -11.87 -22.61 23.87
C LEU A 97 -12.52 -21.70 22.81
N LEU A 98 -12.47 -22.10 21.53
CA LEU A 98 -13.16 -21.42 20.43
C LEU A 98 -14.68 -21.36 20.66
N ASP A 99 -15.31 -22.50 20.99
CA ASP A 99 -16.75 -22.55 21.25
C ASP A 99 -17.15 -21.63 22.40
N TYR A 100 -16.37 -21.60 23.48
CA TYR A 100 -16.61 -20.67 24.58
C TYR A 100 -16.44 -19.22 24.17
N ALA A 101 -15.41 -18.89 23.39
CA ALA A 101 -15.17 -17.53 22.90
C ALA A 101 -16.31 -17.03 22.00
N VAL A 102 -16.73 -17.84 21.01
CA VAL A 102 -17.86 -17.53 20.12
C VAL A 102 -19.14 -17.31 20.93
N GLN A 103 -19.46 -18.21 21.86
CA GLN A 103 -20.65 -18.08 22.70
C GLN A 103 -20.63 -16.83 23.58
N GLN A 104 -19.47 -16.51 24.17
CA GLN A 104 -19.33 -15.31 25.00
C GLN A 104 -19.47 -14.03 24.17
N ILE A 105 -18.86 -13.94 22.98
CA ILE A 105 -18.98 -12.78 22.10
C ILE A 105 -20.42 -12.60 21.62
N ILE A 106 -21.11 -13.67 21.21
CA ILE A 106 -22.54 -13.62 20.85
C ILE A 106 -23.40 -13.20 22.05
N SER A 107 -23.09 -13.70 23.25
CA SER A 107 -23.80 -13.31 24.47
C SER A 107 -23.57 -11.85 24.82
N ILE A 108 -22.37 -11.31 24.61
CA ILE A 108 -22.05 -9.90 24.85
C ILE A 108 -22.78 -9.02 23.85
N SER A 109 -22.74 -9.36 22.55
CA SER A 109 -23.36 -8.57 21.48
C SER A 109 -24.88 -8.48 21.59
N THR A 110 -25.53 -9.49 22.18
CA THR A 110 -26.98 -9.54 22.37
C THR A 110 -27.42 -9.20 23.80
N SER A 111 -26.49 -8.91 24.70
CA SER A 111 -26.78 -8.67 26.11
C SER A 111 -27.57 -7.37 26.31
N PRO A 112 -28.69 -7.39 27.05
CA PRO A 112 -29.40 -6.18 27.44
C PRO A 112 -28.57 -5.22 28.29
N ILE A 113 -27.48 -5.69 28.91
CA ILE A 113 -26.57 -4.85 29.71
C ILE A 113 -25.84 -3.84 28.82
N PHE A 114 -25.50 -4.23 27.59
CA PHE A 114 -24.79 -3.38 26.65
C PHE A 114 -25.72 -2.70 25.62
N SER A 115 -27.04 -2.86 25.74
CA SER A 115 -27.99 -2.35 24.72
C SER A 115 -27.96 -0.83 24.53
N SER A 116 -27.44 -0.08 25.51
CA SER A 116 -27.26 1.38 25.43
C SER A 116 -25.86 1.82 25.03
N ASP A 117 -24.91 0.88 24.90
CA ASP A 117 -23.50 1.16 24.60
C ASP A 117 -22.89 0.04 23.75
N THR A 118 -23.04 0.19 22.43
CA THR A 118 -22.48 -0.74 21.44
C THR A 118 -20.96 -0.74 21.43
N CYS A 119 -20.32 0.35 21.88
CA CYS A 119 -18.88 0.45 21.95
C CYS A 119 -18.33 -0.42 23.07
N ALA A 120 -18.95 -0.35 24.26
CA ALA A 120 -18.61 -1.21 25.38
C ALA A 120 -18.84 -2.70 25.07
N ALA A 121 -19.92 -3.05 24.36
CA ALA A 121 -20.13 -4.42 23.85
C ALA A 121 -18.98 -4.87 22.94
N CYS A 122 -18.57 -4.00 22.01
CA CYS A 122 -17.50 -4.32 21.07
C CYS A 122 -16.15 -4.52 21.77
N GLN A 123 -15.74 -3.59 22.65
CA GLN A 123 -14.49 -3.72 23.40
C GLN A 123 -14.49 -4.94 24.33
N ALA A 124 -15.62 -5.24 25.00
CA ALA A 124 -15.75 -6.46 25.78
C ALA A 124 -15.65 -7.73 24.92
N SER A 125 -16.16 -7.70 23.69
CA SER A 125 -16.01 -8.80 22.73
C SER A 125 -14.57 -8.94 22.24
N LEU A 126 -13.86 -7.83 22.02
CA LEU A 126 -12.43 -7.83 21.67
C LEU A 126 -11.56 -8.40 22.80
N GLU A 127 -11.91 -8.16 24.07
CA GLU A 127 -11.21 -8.79 25.22
C GLU A 127 -11.36 -10.32 25.23
N VAL A 128 -12.54 -10.83 24.85
CA VAL A 128 -12.74 -12.29 24.67
C VAL A 128 -11.92 -12.82 23.49
N ALA A 129 -11.90 -12.09 22.37
CA ALA A 129 -11.08 -12.44 21.21
C ALA A 129 -9.58 -12.44 21.55
N LYS A 130 -9.11 -11.44 22.32
CA LYS A 130 -7.74 -11.35 22.83
C LYS A 130 -7.40 -12.55 23.71
N PHE A 131 -8.29 -12.93 24.63
CA PHE A 131 -8.09 -14.12 25.44
C PHE A 131 -7.92 -15.39 24.58
N LEU A 132 -8.78 -15.58 23.56
CA LEU A 132 -8.65 -16.72 22.65
C LEU A 132 -7.34 -16.65 21.85
N ALA A 133 -6.99 -15.49 21.32
CA ALA A 133 -5.76 -15.30 20.55
C ALA A 133 -4.50 -15.62 21.36
N LEU A 134 -4.50 -15.31 22.67
CA LEU A 134 -3.40 -15.64 23.58
C LEU A 134 -3.41 -17.11 24.02
N ALA A 135 -4.60 -17.71 24.21
CA ALA A 135 -4.73 -19.06 24.77
C ALA A 135 -4.71 -20.19 23.71
N ALA A 136 -5.22 -19.92 22.51
CA ALA A 136 -5.35 -20.84 21.39
C ALA A 136 -5.25 -20.08 20.04
N PRO A 137 -4.08 -19.51 19.70
CA PRO A 137 -3.91 -18.65 18.52
C PRO A 137 -4.32 -19.30 17.19
N ALA A 138 -4.15 -20.62 17.05
CA ALA A 138 -4.58 -21.35 15.85
C ALA A 138 -6.10 -21.28 15.60
N GLU A 139 -6.89 -20.96 16.63
CA GLU A 139 -8.35 -20.80 16.52
C GLU A 139 -8.79 -19.37 16.27
N GLY A 140 -7.88 -18.40 16.30
CA GLY A 140 -8.21 -17.01 16.00
C GLY A 140 -8.78 -16.81 14.58
N PRO A 141 -8.25 -17.46 13.52
CA PRO A 141 -8.89 -17.46 12.21
C PRO A 141 -10.28 -18.10 12.22
N ASN A 142 -10.46 -19.24 12.89
CA ASN A 142 -11.76 -19.89 13.00
C ASN A 142 -12.77 -19.04 13.78
N LEU A 143 -12.31 -18.27 14.77
CA LEU A 143 -13.13 -17.27 15.46
C LEU A 143 -13.59 -16.20 14.48
N ALA A 144 -12.67 -15.64 13.68
CA ALA A 144 -13.00 -14.62 12.70
C ALA A 144 -14.01 -15.13 11.65
N ILE A 145 -13.82 -16.34 11.12
CA ILE A 145 -14.78 -16.99 10.21
C ILE A 145 -16.16 -17.12 10.87
N ARG A 146 -16.24 -17.73 12.06
CA ARG A 146 -17.53 -17.99 12.72
C ARG A 146 -18.27 -16.71 13.11
N LEU A 147 -17.55 -15.66 13.48
CA LEU A 147 -18.16 -14.35 13.74
C LEU A 147 -18.61 -13.69 12.45
N CYS A 148 -17.82 -13.77 11.38
CA CYS A 148 -18.22 -13.30 10.05
C CYS A 148 -19.50 -13.98 9.57
N GLU A 149 -19.60 -15.30 9.67
CA GLU A 149 -20.79 -16.08 9.27
C GLU A 149 -22.01 -15.72 10.15
N TYR A 150 -21.80 -15.53 11.46
CA TYR A 150 -22.88 -15.21 12.38
C TYR A 150 -23.45 -13.80 12.14
N PHE A 151 -22.57 -12.83 11.89
CA PHE A 151 -22.96 -11.43 11.68
C PHE A 151 -23.19 -11.07 10.21
N ASP A 152 -22.98 -12.00 9.28
CA ASP A 152 -23.18 -11.83 7.84
C ASP A 152 -22.30 -10.70 7.27
N TYR A 153 -20.99 -10.74 7.59
CA TYR A 153 -20.04 -9.67 7.20
C TYR A 153 -19.46 -9.82 5.79
N ALA A 154 -19.44 -11.04 5.22
CA ALA A 154 -18.91 -11.30 3.89
C ALA A 154 -19.59 -12.53 3.27
N ASP A 155 -19.59 -12.62 1.95
CA ASP A 155 -20.18 -13.74 1.20
C ASP A 155 -19.36 -15.04 1.36
N ASP A 156 -18.03 -14.94 1.47
CA ASP A 156 -17.13 -16.07 1.72
C ASP A 156 -16.18 -15.77 2.89
N CYS A 157 -16.71 -15.95 4.10
CA CYS A 157 -15.96 -15.73 5.34
C CYS A 157 -14.70 -16.59 5.46
N ALA A 158 -14.70 -17.80 4.89
CA ALA A 158 -13.54 -18.70 4.96
C ALA A 158 -12.41 -18.22 4.05
N ALA A 159 -12.73 -17.73 2.85
CA ALA A 159 -11.77 -17.10 1.97
C ALA A 159 -11.20 -15.80 2.59
N ASP A 160 -12.05 -14.95 3.16
CA ASP A 160 -11.63 -13.63 3.64
C ASP A 160 -10.89 -13.67 5.00
N TYR A 161 -11.35 -14.52 5.92
CA TYR A 161 -10.88 -14.55 7.32
C TYR A 161 -10.19 -15.84 7.73
N GLY A 162 -9.89 -16.72 6.78
CA GLY A 162 -9.11 -17.93 7.02
C GLY A 162 -7.69 -17.69 7.49
N ILE A 163 -7.02 -18.77 7.90
CA ILE A 163 -5.65 -18.72 8.42
C ILE A 163 -4.64 -18.22 7.39
N PHE A 164 -4.89 -18.47 6.10
CA PHE A 164 -4.06 -18.01 4.99
C PHE A 164 -4.44 -16.62 4.46
N THR A 165 -5.39 -15.93 5.11
CA THR A 165 -5.84 -14.59 4.75
C THR A 165 -5.85 -13.67 5.97
N LEU A 166 -6.94 -12.94 6.25
CA LEU A 166 -6.96 -11.96 7.34
C LEU A 166 -6.96 -12.62 8.72
N GLY A 167 -7.36 -13.88 8.86
CA GLY A 167 -7.53 -14.55 10.14
C GLY A 167 -6.26 -14.54 11.01
N ALA A 168 -5.10 -14.84 10.40
CA ALA A 168 -3.83 -14.82 11.12
C ALA A 168 -3.45 -13.40 11.59
N THR A 169 -3.68 -12.38 10.75
CA THR A 169 -3.43 -10.98 11.08
C THR A 169 -4.36 -10.48 12.18
N LEU A 170 -5.66 -10.76 12.08
CA LEU A 170 -6.65 -10.38 13.09
C LEU A 170 -6.36 -11.03 14.45
N THR A 171 -5.87 -12.28 14.43
CA THR A 171 -5.44 -12.98 15.66
C THR A 171 -4.28 -12.26 16.33
N GLN A 172 -3.26 -11.86 15.55
CA GLN A 172 -2.12 -11.10 16.07
C GLN A 172 -2.58 -9.74 16.62
N VAL A 173 -3.40 -8.99 15.88
CA VAL A 173 -3.93 -7.71 16.36
C VAL A 173 -4.74 -7.88 17.63
N ALA A 174 -5.62 -8.88 17.72
CA ALA A 174 -6.37 -9.16 18.94
C ALA A 174 -5.46 -9.48 20.13
N ALA A 175 -4.38 -10.24 19.93
CA ALA A 175 -3.44 -10.59 20.99
C ALA A 175 -2.66 -9.38 21.54
N TYR A 176 -2.24 -8.47 20.67
CA TYR A 176 -1.32 -7.38 21.01
C TYR A 176 -2.00 -6.03 21.26
N ALA A 177 -3.18 -5.77 20.69
CA ALA A 177 -3.92 -4.52 20.89
C ALA A 177 -4.39 -4.33 22.34
N ASP A 178 -4.47 -3.08 22.79
CA ASP A 178 -5.23 -2.68 23.98
C ASP A 178 -6.75 -2.78 23.72
N ALA A 179 -7.27 -4.01 23.75
CA ALA A 179 -8.65 -4.36 23.38
C ALA A 179 -9.73 -3.60 24.19
N GLY A 180 -9.51 -3.37 25.48
CA GLY A 180 -10.38 -2.58 26.34
C GLY A 180 -10.14 -1.07 26.30
N GLY A 181 -9.08 -0.61 25.64
CA GLY A 181 -8.67 0.79 25.63
C GLY A 181 -8.72 1.44 24.25
N TYR A 182 -7.71 2.27 23.95
CA TYR A 182 -7.74 3.17 22.78
C TYR A 182 -7.65 2.41 21.45
N ASP A 183 -6.87 1.34 21.40
CA ASP A 183 -6.74 0.45 20.24
C ASP A 183 -8.09 -0.23 19.94
N GLY A 184 -8.72 -0.82 20.96
CA GLY A 184 -10.03 -1.46 20.85
C GLY A 184 -11.14 -0.50 20.40
N GLN A 185 -11.17 0.74 20.92
CA GLN A 185 -12.12 1.74 20.45
C GLN A 185 -11.92 2.06 18.96
N SER A 186 -10.67 2.18 18.52
CA SER A 186 -10.31 2.48 17.12
C SER A 186 -10.68 1.34 16.18
N ILE A 187 -10.42 0.08 16.59
CA ILE A 187 -10.81 -1.13 15.85
C ILE A 187 -12.34 -1.20 15.73
N CYS A 188 -13.06 -1.04 16.84
CA CYS A 188 -14.52 -1.07 16.89
C CYS A 188 -15.19 0.06 16.10
N ASN A 189 -14.56 1.22 15.99
CA ASN A 189 -15.04 2.32 15.15
C ASN A 189 -14.79 2.02 13.67
N GLN A 190 -13.54 1.74 13.29
CA GLN A 190 -13.12 1.63 11.90
C GLN A 190 -13.77 0.44 11.19
N PHE A 191 -13.74 -0.75 11.80
CA PHE A 191 -14.09 -1.99 11.12
C PHE A 191 -15.55 -2.40 11.35
N LEU A 192 -16.14 -1.96 12.46
CA LEU A 192 -17.48 -2.39 12.87
C LEU A 192 -18.49 -1.24 13.01
N GLY A 193 -18.04 0.01 13.03
CA GLY A 193 -18.91 1.17 13.23
C GLY A 193 -19.62 1.21 14.58
N LEU A 194 -19.14 0.46 15.57
CA LEU A 194 -19.80 0.26 16.88
C LEU A 194 -19.35 1.23 17.96
N CYS A 195 -18.20 1.88 17.76
CA CYS A 195 -17.67 2.93 18.63
C CYS A 195 -17.72 4.31 17.96
N PRO A 196 -17.80 5.40 18.75
CA PRO A 196 -17.57 6.75 18.22
C PRO A 196 -16.12 6.92 17.79
N ASP A 197 -15.91 7.85 16.85
CA ASP A 197 -14.59 8.24 16.35
C ASP A 197 -13.65 8.59 17.52
N PRO A 198 -12.54 7.86 17.72
CA PRO A 198 -11.62 8.11 18.82
C PRO A 198 -10.97 9.50 18.69
N PRO A 199 -10.77 10.23 19.80
CA PRO A 199 -10.08 11.52 19.73
C PRO A 199 -8.62 11.30 19.29
N THR A 200 -8.08 12.17 18.42
CA THR A 200 -6.69 12.05 17.95
C THR A 200 -5.70 11.97 19.10
N SER A 201 -4.78 11.00 19.08
CA SER A 201 -3.67 10.96 20.04
C SER A 201 -2.88 12.27 19.99
N PRO A 202 -2.59 12.91 21.14
CA PRO A 202 -1.83 14.15 21.16
C PRO A 202 -0.40 13.90 20.64
N LEU A 203 -0.05 14.60 19.56
CA LEU A 203 1.32 14.65 19.02
C LEU A 203 1.97 15.97 19.45
N ASP A 204 2.94 15.90 20.37
CA ASP A 204 3.72 17.05 20.81
C ASP A 204 4.89 17.30 19.85
N LEU A 205 4.71 18.30 18.98
CA LEU A 205 5.72 18.72 18.00
C LEU A 205 6.65 19.82 18.52
N THR A 206 6.52 20.25 19.78
CA THR A 206 7.26 21.42 20.30
C THR A 206 8.77 21.23 20.28
N THR A 207 9.24 19.99 20.44
CA THR A 207 10.66 19.61 20.39
C THR A 207 11.08 19.04 19.04
N TRP A 208 10.15 18.87 18.10
CA TRP A 208 10.43 18.16 16.86
C TRP A 208 11.15 19.01 15.83
N PHE A 209 10.93 20.33 15.87
CA PHE A 209 11.53 21.28 14.95
C PHE A 209 12.60 22.10 15.67
N ALA A 210 13.82 22.08 15.13
CA ALA A 210 14.92 22.89 15.67
C ALA A 210 14.65 24.40 15.54
N LYS A 211 13.84 24.79 14.55
CA LYS A 211 13.52 26.19 14.22
C LYS A 211 12.01 26.38 14.01
N PRO A 212 11.46 27.59 14.26
CA PRO A 212 10.10 27.92 13.86
C PRO A 212 10.00 28.17 12.35
N LYS A 213 8.79 28.10 11.79
CA LYS A 213 8.52 28.50 10.39
C LYS A 213 9.01 29.93 10.17
N PRO A 214 9.85 30.20 9.15
CA PRO A 214 10.35 31.54 8.89
C PRO A 214 9.22 32.57 8.70
N ASN A 215 9.35 33.73 9.34
CA ASN A 215 8.43 34.85 9.19
C ASN A 215 9.21 36.18 9.13
N PRO A 216 9.26 36.87 7.98
CA PRO A 216 8.58 36.54 6.72
C PRO A 216 9.17 35.29 6.04
N LEU A 217 8.40 34.68 5.15
CA LEU A 217 8.90 33.57 4.33
C LEU A 217 10.09 34.01 3.47
N PRO A 218 11.05 33.11 3.20
CA PRO A 218 12.15 33.40 2.27
C PRO A 218 11.60 33.75 0.88
N PRO A 219 12.31 34.60 0.11
CA PRO A 219 11.93 34.89 -1.27
C PRO A 219 11.85 33.61 -2.10
N SER A 220 10.87 33.53 -3.00
CA SER A 220 10.82 32.42 -3.96
C SER A 220 12.07 32.41 -4.82
N ARG A 221 12.62 31.21 -5.08
CA ARG A 221 13.75 31.06 -6.00
C ARG A 221 13.32 31.48 -7.40
N LYS A 222 14.19 32.23 -8.09
CA LYS A 222 13.99 32.55 -9.50
C LYS A 222 14.19 31.30 -10.33
N ALA A 223 13.20 30.97 -11.16
CA ALA A 223 13.35 29.89 -12.13
C ALA A 223 14.54 30.19 -13.05
N THR A 224 15.42 29.20 -13.22
CA THR A 224 16.59 29.31 -14.12
C THR A 224 16.21 29.31 -15.59
N GLY A 225 14.98 28.88 -15.91
CA GLY A 225 14.50 28.64 -17.27
C GLY A 225 14.85 27.25 -17.80
N GLN A 226 15.73 26.50 -17.11
CA GLN A 226 16.00 25.09 -17.39
C GLN A 226 14.87 24.22 -16.84
N ARG A 227 14.50 23.18 -17.57
CA ARG A 227 13.43 22.23 -17.19
C ARG A 227 14.03 20.84 -17.03
N LEU A 228 13.57 20.12 -16.01
CA LEU A 228 13.83 18.70 -15.83
C LEU A 228 12.68 17.90 -16.46
N LYS A 229 13.00 16.77 -17.09
CA LYS A 229 12.03 15.74 -17.45
C LYS A 229 12.09 14.65 -16.39
N VAL A 230 10.96 14.41 -15.73
CA VAL A 230 10.82 13.43 -14.66
C VAL A 230 9.75 12.44 -15.09
N LEU A 231 10.08 11.15 -15.06
CA LEU A 231 9.11 10.09 -15.32
C LEU A 231 8.47 9.69 -13.99
N HIS A 232 7.16 9.82 -13.85
CA HIS A 232 6.42 9.29 -12.71
C HIS A 232 5.61 8.08 -13.17
N MET A 233 5.90 6.91 -12.59
CA MET A 233 5.18 5.66 -12.80
C MET A 233 4.56 5.21 -11.48
N SER A 234 3.46 4.48 -11.56
CA SER A 234 2.74 3.95 -10.40
C SER A 234 1.79 2.84 -10.85
N ASP A 235 1.40 1.96 -9.92
CA ASP A 235 0.24 1.06 -10.05
C ASP A 235 0.30 0.20 -11.30
N LEU A 236 1.46 -0.39 -11.54
CA LEU A 236 1.68 -1.24 -12.71
C LEU A 236 0.87 -2.54 -12.62
N HIS A 237 0.65 -3.06 -11.40
CA HIS A 237 -0.11 -4.29 -11.14
C HIS A 237 0.16 -5.37 -12.20
N ILE A 238 1.42 -5.83 -12.28
CA ILE A 238 1.79 -6.94 -13.15
C ILE A 238 1.01 -8.15 -12.68
N ASP A 239 0.39 -8.82 -13.64
CA ASP A 239 -0.29 -10.08 -13.47
C ASP A 239 0.43 -11.21 -14.21
N PRO A 240 1.34 -11.95 -13.52
CA PRO A 240 2.07 -13.10 -14.05
C PRO A 240 1.26 -14.37 -14.31
N ARG A 241 -0.05 -14.31 -14.06
CA ARG A 241 -0.98 -15.44 -14.22
C ARG A 241 -2.08 -15.08 -15.26
N TYR A 242 -1.95 -13.95 -15.96
CA TYR A 242 -2.89 -13.47 -16.96
C TYR A 242 -2.98 -14.46 -18.12
N THR A 243 -4.19 -14.92 -18.45
CA THR A 243 -4.40 -15.89 -19.53
C THR A 243 -5.11 -15.26 -20.72
N VAL A 244 -4.40 -15.15 -21.84
CA VAL A 244 -4.97 -14.73 -23.13
C VAL A 244 -6.08 -15.70 -23.54
N GLY A 245 -7.24 -15.15 -23.88
CA GLY A 245 -8.43 -15.92 -24.24
C GLY A 245 -9.24 -16.45 -23.06
N ALA A 246 -8.85 -16.21 -21.79
CA ALA A 246 -9.73 -16.43 -20.64
C ALA A 246 -10.88 -15.41 -20.61
N GLU A 247 -11.87 -15.58 -19.72
CA GLU A 247 -12.98 -14.63 -19.63
C GLU A 247 -12.51 -13.27 -19.10
N ALA A 248 -12.72 -12.22 -19.89
CA ALA A 248 -12.37 -10.85 -19.56
C ALA A 248 -13.50 -10.10 -18.85
N ASP A 249 -14.75 -10.54 -19.03
CA ASP A 249 -15.95 -9.99 -18.37
C ASP A 249 -16.56 -11.06 -17.44
N CYS A 250 -15.82 -11.38 -16.39
CA CYS A 250 -16.18 -12.39 -15.41
C CYS A 250 -17.02 -11.81 -14.25
N SER A 251 -17.60 -12.67 -13.43
CA SER A 251 -18.36 -12.25 -12.23
C SER A 251 -17.50 -12.17 -10.96
N ALA A 252 -16.22 -12.53 -11.05
CA ALA A 252 -15.27 -12.45 -9.95
C ALA A 252 -14.64 -11.06 -9.83
N TYR A 253 -13.95 -10.80 -8.72
CA TYR A 253 -13.24 -9.53 -8.48
C TYR A 253 -12.10 -9.28 -9.48
N LEU A 254 -11.39 -10.33 -9.90
CA LEU A 254 -10.30 -10.28 -10.88
C LEU A 254 -10.55 -11.27 -12.03
N CYS A 255 -10.61 -10.76 -13.25
CA CYS A 255 -10.87 -11.54 -14.47
C CYS A 255 -9.58 -11.96 -15.20
N CYS A 256 -9.70 -12.44 -16.44
CA CYS A 256 -8.60 -12.93 -17.28
C CYS A 256 -7.80 -14.09 -16.67
N ARG A 257 -8.45 -14.87 -15.81
CA ARG A 257 -7.93 -16.11 -15.22
C ARG A 257 -8.67 -17.31 -15.80
N PRO A 258 -8.03 -18.48 -15.94
CA PRO A 258 -8.73 -19.71 -16.31
C PRO A 258 -9.82 -20.11 -15.32
N SER A 259 -9.65 -19.76 -14.04
CA SER A 259 -10.60 -20.04 -12.96
C SER A 259 -11.73 -19.01 -12.84
N SER A 260 -11.60 -17.84 -13.47
CA SER A 260 -12.62 -16.78 -13.42
C SER A 260 -13.54 -16.90 -14.64
N TYR A 261 -14.84 -16.93 -14.39
CA TYR A 261 -15.87 -17.05 -15.42
C TYR A 261 -17.02 -16.09 -15.14
N ASN A 262 -17.87 -15.87 -16.14
CA ASN A 262 -19.12 -15.15 -15.97
C ASN A 262 -20.20 -16.13 -15.47
N ASP A 263 -20.88 -15.81 -14.37
CA ASP A 263 -21.90 -16.68 -13.78
C ASP A 263 -23.09 -16.94 -14.73
N HIS A 264 -23.31 -16.06 -15.71
CA HIS A 264 -24.31 -16.25 -16.76
C HIS A 264 -23.84 -17.18 -17.89
N SER A 265 -22.54 -17.43 -18.00
CA SER A 265 -21.93 -18.31 -19.00
C SER A 265 -20.75 -19.13 -18.42
N PRO A 266 -20.97 -19.93 -17.36
CA PRO A 266 -19.87 -20.50 -16.56
C PRO A 266 -18.99 -21.50 -17.31
N ASN A 267 -19.44 -22.03 -18.45
CA ASN A 267 -18.71 -23.00 -19.26
C ASN A 267 -18.29 -22.45 -20.63
N VAL A 268 -18.45 -21.16 -20.87
CA VAL A 268 -18.17 -20.54 -22.17
C VAL A 268 -17.55 -19.17 -21.95
N THR A 269 -16.37 -18.96 -22.54
CA THR A 269 -15.78 -17.63 -22.67
C THR A 269 -16.57 -16.83 -23.70
N VAL A 270 -17.20 -15.75 -23.25
CA VAL A 270 -17.96 -14.81 -24.07
C VAL A 270 -17.06 -13.69 -24.56
N GLU A 271 -16.26 -13.10 -23.66
CA GLU A 271 -15.31 -12.04 -23.98
C GLU A 271 -13.88 -12.53 -23.74
N PRO A 272 -13.18 -13.03 -24.77
CA PRO A 272 -11.83 -13.55 -24.61
C PRO A 272 -10.82 -12.42 -24.33
N ALA A 273 -10.08 -12.59 -23.24
CA ALA A 273 -8.99 -11.74 -22.76
C ALA A 273 -7.96 -11.44 -23.87
N PRO A 274 -7.81 -10.18 -24.30
CA PRO A 274 -6.85 -9.79 -25.34
C PRO A 274 -5.41 -9.88 -24.87
N TYR A 275 -4.46 -9.97 -25.80
CA TYR A 275 -3.03 -10.09 -25.48
C TYR A 275 -2.46 -8.92 -24.64
N TYR A 276 -3.02 -7.71 -24.77
CA TYR A 276 -2.55 -6.51 -24.08
C TYR A 276 -3.43 -6.11 -22.89
N GLY A 277 -4.24 -7.02 -22.36
CA GLY A 277 -5.08 -6.73 -21.19
C GLY A 277 -6.53 -6.38 -21.54
N ALA A 278 -7.34 -6.27 -20.48
CA ALA A 278 -8.75 -5.89 -20.51
C ALA A 278 -9.12 -5.08 -19.25
N TYR A 279 -10.28 -4.43 -19.25
CA TYR A 279 -10.65 -3.46 -18.21
C TYR A 279 -10.84 -4.05 -16.79
N TYR A 280 -11.21 -5.32 -16.67
CA TYR A 280 -11.44 -6.00 -15.38
C TYR A 280 -10.28 -6.92 -14.97
N CYS A 281 -9.10 -6.67 -15.54
CA CYS A 281 -7.92 -7.50 -15.36
C CYS A 281 -6.74 -6.62 -15.00
N ASP A 282 -5.81 -7.19 -14.24
CA ASP A 282 -4.50 -6.59 -14.02
C ASP A 282 -3.62 -6.73 -15.26
N ALA A 283 -2.48 -6.03 -15.26
CA ALA A 283 -1.70 -5.80 -16.46
C ALA A 283 -0.83 -7.01 -16.80
N PRO A 284 -1.00 -7.64 -17.99
CA PRO A 284 -0.08 -8.67 -18.41
C PRO A 284 1.25 -8.06 -18.84
N PHE A 285 2.34 -8.84 -18.77
CA PHE A 285 3.68 -8.39 -19.20
C PHE A 285 3.72 -7.67 -20.56
N PRO A 286 2.98 -8.10 -21.61
CA PRO A 286 2.96 -7.39 -22.88
C PRO A 286 2.49 -5.94 -22.79
N LEU A 287 1.49 -5.63 -21.94
CA LEU A 287 1.00 -4.26 -21.77
C LEU A 287 2.06 -3.38 -21.10
N ILE A 288 2.71 -3.91 -20.07
CA ILE A 288 3.73 -3.19 -19.30
C ILE A 288 4.94 -2.90 -20.17
N LEU A 289 5.43 -3.90 -20.92
CA LEU A 289 6.56 -3.70 -21.83
C LEU A 289 6.20 -2.79 -23.01
N ALA A 290 4.96 -2.86 -23.52
CA ALA A 290 4.46 -1.92 -24.51
C ALA A 290 4.52 -0.47 -23.99
N ALA A 291 4.09 -0.24 -22.75
CA ALA A 291 4.21 1.07 -22.11
C ALA A 291 5.67 1.50 -21.99
N MET A 292 6.56 0.65 -21.46
CA MET A 292 7.99 0.97 -21.27
C MET A 292 8.72 1.27 -22.58
N GLN A 293 8.38 0.58 -23.67
CA GLN A 293 8.94 0.88 -25.00
C GLN A 293 8.42 2.20 -25.57
N SER A 294 7.16 2.55 -25.30
CA SER A 294 6.55 3.76 -25.83
C SER A 294 7.05 5.03 -25.14
N VAL A 295 7.32 4.98 -23.83
CA VAL A 295 7.63 6.16 -23.00
C VAL A 295 8.82 6.95 -23.54
N PRO A 296 9.99 6.37 -23.84
CA PRO A 296 11.13 7.14 -24.34
C PRO A 296 10.85 7.83 -25.67
N VAL A 297 10.17 7.14 -26.58
CA VAL A 297 9.81 7.64 -27.91
C VAL A 297 8.83 8.81 -27.78
N LEU A 298 7.71 8.60 -27.10
CA LEU A 298 6.65 9.58 -26.96
C LEU A 298 7.10 10.83 -26.18
N THR A 299 8.07 10.70 -25.29
CA THR A 299 8.59 11.82 -24.49
C THR A 299 9.83 12.48 -25.11
N GLY A 300 10.36 11.95 -26.21
CA GLY A 300 11.61 12.40 -26.82
C GLY A 300 12.77 12.31 -25.83
N THR A 301 12.89 11.19 -25.13
CA THR A 301 13.96 10.90 -24.16
C THR A 301 14.82 9.69 -24.55
N GLU A 302 14.67 9.18 -25.78
CA GLU A 302 15.46 8.04 -26.31
C GLU A 302 16.97 8.25 -26.21
N GLU A 303 17.45 9.48 -26.48
CA GLU A 303 18.89 9.77 -26.55
C GLU A 303 19.50 10.13 -25.19
N TYR A 304 18.75 10.83 -24.32
CA TYR A 304 19.27 11.43 -23.09
C TYR A 304 18.60 10.95 -21.80
N GLY A 305 17.55 10.12 -21.92
CA GLY A 305 16.77 9.64 -20.78
C GLY A 305 16.00 10.73 -20.03
N PHE A 306 15.50 10.36 -18.86
CA PHE A 306 14.92 11.27 -17.87
C PHE A 306 15.99 11.76 -16.89
N ASN A 307 15.78 12.92 -16.27
CA ASN A 307 16.68 13.42 -15.23
C ASN A 307 16.63 12.58 -13.95
N PHE A 308 15.47 11.99 -13.68
CA PHE A 308 15.21 10.93 -12.71
C PHE A 308 13.81 10.37 -12.96
N SER A 309 13.52 9.24 -12.34
CA SER A 309 12.20 8.63 -12.31
C SER A 309 11.70 8.57 -10.86
N ILE A 310 10.39 8.69 -10.69
CA ILE A 310 9.67 8.40 -9.47
C ILE A 310 8.81 7.19 -9.75
N TYR A 311 8.90 6.19 -8.89
CA TYR A 311 8.04 5.02 -8.95
C TYR A 311 7.35 4.83 -7.59
N THR A 312 6.03 4.93 -7.57
CA THR A 312 5.23 4.92 -6.33
C THR A 312 4.61 3.57 -5.98
N GLY A 313 5.16 2.47 -6.51
CA GLY A 313 4.82 1.10 -6.12
C GLY A 313 3.55 0.54 -6.77
N ASP A 314 2.90 -0.40 -6.07
CA ASP A 314 1.72 -1.16 -6.49
C ASP A 314 1.96 -2.00 -7.78
N LEU A 315 2.94 -2.91 -7.76
CA LEU A 315 3.18 -3.84 -8.88
C LEU A 315 2.55 -5.23 -8.71
N VAL A 316 2.28 -5.67 -7.49
CA VAL A 316 1.65 -7.00 -7.27
C VAL A 316 0.19 -6.93 -7.72
N SER A 317 -0.26 -7.94 -8.48
CA SER A 317 -1.66 -8.08 -8.88
C SER A 317 -2.62 -8.24 -7.70
N HIS A 318 -3.89 -7.95 -7.95
CA HIS A 318 -5.02 -7.99 -7.02
C HIS A 318 -5.51 -9.42 -6.72
N ASP A 319 -4.60 -10.38 -6.63
CA ASP A 319 -4.94 -11.75 -6.28
C ASP A 319 -5.53 -11.80 -4.85
N PRO A 320 -6.53 -12.67 -4.63
CA PRO A 320 -7.00 -13.00 -3.29
C PRO A 320 -5.82 -13.37 -2.36
N GLY A 321 -5.91 -12.99 -1.08
CA GLY A 321 -4.78 -13.11 -0.16
C GLY A 321 -4.24 -14.53 -0.01
N ASN A 322 -5.13 -15.53 -0.09
CA ASN A 322 -4.80 -16.96 -0.05
C ASN A 322 -4.03 -17.44 -1.29
N GLN A 323 -3.97 -16.64 -2.36
CA GLN A 323 -3.23 -16.92 -3.59
C GLN A 323 -1.93 -16.14 -3.70
N LEU A 324 -1.67 -15.21 -2.76
CA LEU A 324 -0.43 -14.46 -2.62
C LEU A 324 0.48 -15.19 -1.64
N SER A 325 1.67 -15.60 -2.11
CA SER A 325 2.74 -16.09 -1.25
C SER A 325 3.87 -15.08 -1.18
N LYS A 326 4.77 -15.22 -0.21
CA LYS A 326 6.01 -14.43 -0.15
C LYS A 326 6.80 -14.55 -1.46
N GLU A 327 6.88 -15.74 -2.03
CA GLU A 327 7.58 -16.00 -3.29
C GLU A 327 6.88 -15.38 -4.49
N TYR A 328 5.54 -15.44 -4.55
CA TYR A 328 4.78 -14.77 -5.61
C TYR A 328 4.92 -13.25 -5.54
N THR A 329 4.88 -12.71 -4.32
CA THR A 329 5.25 -11.33 -4.03
C THR A 329 6.65 -11.07 -4.56
N VAL A 330 7.71 -11.68 -4.03
CA VAL A 330 9.09 -11.41 -4.47
C VAL A 330 9.28 -11.56 -5.99
N TYR A 331 8.56 -12.49 -6.62
CA TYR A 331 8.50 -12.66 -8.07
C TYR A 331 7.87 -11.46 -8.79
N SER A 332 6.70 -11.01 -8.34
CA SER A 332 5.88 -9.97 -8.99
C SER A 332 6.41 -8.59 -8.65
N GLU A 333 6.67 -8.34 -7.37
CA GLU A 333 7.47 -7.26 -6.83
C GLU A 333 7.66 -7.43 -5.33
N VAL A 334 8.67 -6.80 -4.78
CA VAL A 334 8.93 -6.77 -3.34
C VAL A 334 7.83 -6.05 -2.52
N ARG A 335 6.64 -6.62 -2.45
CA ARG A 335 5.59 -6.24 -1.53
C ARG A 335 4.55 -7.33 -1.27
N TYR A 336 4.44 -7.75 -0.02
CA TYR A 336 3.24 -8.47 0.45
C TYR A 336 2.19 -7.42 0.80
N ARG A 337 0.89 -7.74 0.70
CA ARG A 337 -0.26 -6.88 1.06
C ARG A 337 0.12 -5.81 2.09
N ALA A 338 -0.30 -4.56 1.90
CA ALA A 338 -0.07 -3.32 2.68
C ALA A 338 -0.11 -3.41 4.24
N GLN A 339 0.57 -4.37 4.81
CA GLN A 339 0.65 -4.75 6.20
C GLN A 339 2.10 -4.53 6.56
N ASN A 340 2.35 -3.51 7.36
CA ASN A 340 3.69 -3.19 7.84
C ASN A 340 3.62 -3.12 9.36
N SER A 341 4.52 -3.83 10.03
CA SER A 341 4.61 -3.92 11.49
C SER A 341 5.38 -2.72 12.06
N PRO A 342 4.78 -1.86 12.90
CA PRO A 342 5.54 -0.81 13.57
C PRO A 342 6.56 -1.39 14.57
N TYR A 343 7.67 -0.69 14.83
CA TYR A 343 8.77 -1.24 15.64
C TYR A 343 8.36 -1.53 17.10
N ASN A 344 7.30 -0.89 17.59
CA ASN A 344 6.91 -0.92 18.99
C ASN A 344 5.88 -2.02 19.34
N ILE A 345 5.59 -2.97 18.44
CA ILE A 345 4.54 -4.00 18.63
C ILE A 345 5.03 -5.32 19.26
N GLY A 346 6.30 -5.38 19.67
CA GLY A 346 6.90 -6.52 20.40
C GLY A 346 7.82 -7.38 19.53
N PRO A 347 8.83 -8.06 20.12
CA PRO A 347 9.98 -8.60 19.40
C PRO A 347 9.66 -9.70 18.38
N GLU A 348 8.52 -10.40 18.52
CA GLU A 348 8.11 -11.45 17.57
C GLU A 348 7.44 -10.90 16.30
N LEU A 349 6.86 -9.71 16.38
CA LEU A 349 6.12 -9.07 15.29
C LEU A 349 6.88 -7.92 14.64
N THR A 350 7.78 -7.25 15.39
CA THR A 350 8.57 -6.12 14.90
C THR A 350 9.31 -6.44 13.59
N ASP A 351 9.89 -7.64 13.49
CA ASP A 351 10.75 -8.02 12.35
C ASP A 351 10.03 -8.84 11.26
N GLN A 352 8.72 -9.07 11.41
CA GLN A 352 7.95 -10.00 10.56
C GLN A 352 7.99 -9.63 9.08
N PHE A 353 8.03 -8.33 8.76
CA PHE A 353 8.07 -7.80 7.40
C PHE A 353 9.47 -7.31 6.98
N ASN A 354 10.50 -7.46 7.82
CA ASN A 354 11.85 -6.97 7.50
C ASN A 354 12.40 -7.59 6.21
N TRP A 355 12.05 -8.85 5.93
CA TRP A 355 12.46 -9.52 4.70
C TRP A 355 12.07 -8.75 3.43
N ASP A 356 10.97 -8.00 3.46
CA ASP A 356 10.45 -7.24 2.33
C ASP A 356 11.29 -5.96 2.13
N TYR A 357 11.47 -5.17 3.20
CA TYR A 357 12.27 -3.94 3.13
C TYR A 357 13.76 -4.22 2.90
N ASP A 358 14.28 -5.30 3.48
CA ASP A 358 15.66 -5.76 3.26
C ASP A 358 15.89 -6.16 1.81
N HIS A 359 14.92 -6.86 1.21
CA HIS A 359 14.98 -7.25 -0.19
C HIS A 359 14.84 -6.04 -1.13
N LEU A 360 13.91 -5.11 -0.87
CA LEU A 360 13.75 -3.86 -1.64
C LEU A 360 15.04 -3.06 -1.65
N ALA A 361 15.59 -2.80 -0.47
CA ALA A 361 16.79 -2.01 -0.32
C ALA A 361 17.99 -2.70 -1.00
N ALA A 362 18.10 -4.03 -0.91
CA ALA A 362 19.15 -4.78 -1.59
C ALA A 362 19.01 -4.73 -3.12
N LEU A 363 17.80 -4.81 -3.66
CA LEU A 363 17.55 -4.70 -5.10
C LEU A 363 17.85 -3.30 -5.61
N TRP A 364 17.37 -2.25 -4.93
CA TRP A 364 17.66 -0.87 -5.31
C TRP A 364 19.15 -0.53 -5.23
N GLU A 365 19.88 -1.12 -4.27
CA GLU A 365 21.34 -1.02 -4.15
C GLU A 365 22.05 -1.77 -5.29
N TYR A 366 21.61 -2.99 -5.59
CA TYR A 366 22.17 -3.83 -6.64
C TYR A 366 22.02 -3.21 -8.04
N GLU A 367 20.84 -2.66 -8.34
CA GLU A 367 20.56 -1.96 -9.60
C GLU A 367 21.21 -0.56 -9.67
N GLY A 368 21.88 -0.14 -8.59
CA GLY A 368 22.57 1.15 -8.50
C GLY A 368 21.64 2.36 -8.47
N TRP A 369 20.36 2.17 -8.12
CA TRP A 369 19.38 3.26 -7.99
C TRP A 369 19.63 4.09 -6.74
N ILE A 370 20.10 3.44 -5.67
CA ILE A 370 20.46 4.09 -4.41
C ILE A 370 21.84 3.63 -3.93
N SER A 371 22.49 4.47 -3.12
CA SER A 371 23.78 4.14 -2.50
C SER A 371 23.62 3.11 -1.38
N SER A 372 24.71 2.44 -0.98
CA SER A 372 24.70 1.52 0.17
C SER A 372 24.23 2.19 1.47
N GLU A 373 24.58 3.47 1.67
CA GLU A 373 24.12 4.27 2.82
C GLU A 373 22.60 4.51 2.76
N THR A 374 22.09 4.88 1.59
CA THR A 374 20.65 5.08 1.37
C THR A 374 19.87 3.77 1.50
N ALA A 375 20.43 2.66 1.02
CA ALA A 375 19.85 1.33 1.18
C ALA A 375 19.77 0.95 2.66
N GLN A 376 20.81 1.23 3.45
CA GLN A 376 20.76 1.03 4.89
C GLN A 376 19.66 1.88 5.55
N GLN A 377 19.47 3.14 5.11
CA GLN A 377 18.37 3.99 5.58
C GLN A 377 17.01 3.36 5.26
N ALA A 378 16.83 2.87 4.03
CA ALA A 378 15.62 2.16 3.60
C ALA A 378 15.31 0.94 4.48
N ARG A 379 16.32 0.09 4.76
CA ARG A 379 16.15 -1.08 5.66
C ARG A 379 15.68 -0.69 7.06
N THR A 380 16.21 0.40 7.60
CA THR A 380 15.89 0.85 8.96
C THR A 380 14.57 1.61 9.11
N HIS A 381 14.00 2.08 7.99
CA HIS A 381 12.82 2.94 7.98
C HIS A 381 11.70 2.38 7.08
N TYR A 382 11.52 1.07 7.04
CA TYR A 382 10.42 0.43 6.30
C TYR A 382 10.39 0.82 4.81
N SER A 383 11.54 0.81 4.14
CA SER A 383 11.74 1.27 2.76
C SER A 383 11.57 2.77 2.53
N ALA A 384 11.47 3.59 3.58
CA ALA A 384 11.59 5.04 3.46
C ALA A 384 13.06 5.48 3.45
N TYR A 385 13.40 6.43 2.58
CA TYR A 385 14.76 6.93 2.42
C TYR A 385 14.77 8.33 1.80
N SER A 386 15.94 8.97 1.85
CA SER A 386 16.17 10.32 1.34
C SER A 386 17.39 10.33 0.42
N VAL A 387 17.27 11.01 -0.72
CA VAL A 387 18.38 11.19 -1.68
C VAL A 387 18.52 12.66 -2.01
N GLN A 388 19.73 13.19 -1.82
CA GLN A 388 20.06 14.54 -2.26
C GLN A 388 20.68 14.51 -3.65
N ARG A 389 20.14 15.30 -4.57
CA ARG A 389 20.69 15.50 -5.90
C ARG A 389 21.72 16.63 -5.88
N HIS A 390 22.63 16.59 -6.84
CA HIS A 390 23.69 17.59 -7.03
C HIS A 390 23.18 19.02 -7.31
N ASP A 391 21.91 19.17 -7.71
CA ASP A 391 21.24 20.44 -7.99
C ASP A 391 20.55 21.05 -6.74
N GLY A 392 20.67 20.41 -5.57
CA GLY A 392 20.07 20.85 -4.30
C GLY A 392 18.60 20.49 -4.15
N LEU A 393 18.08 19.57 -4.98
CA LEU A 393 16.79 18.92 -4.80
C LEU A 393 16.97 17.67 -3.94
N ARG A 394 16.21 17.56 -2.84
CA ARG A 394 16.15 16.36 -2.00
C ARG A 394 14.85 15.61 -2.30
N ILE A 395 14.95 14.32 -2.59
CA ILE A 395 13.81 13.42 -2.80
C ILE A 395 13.65 12.62 -1.51
N ILE A 396 12.46 12.68 -0.89
CA ILE A 396 12.12 11.95 0.33
C ILE A 396 11.02 10.95 -0.02
N THR A 397 11.34 9.67 0.09
CA THR A 397 10.42 8.54 -0.09
C THR A 397 9.87 8.11 1.26
N LEU A 398 8.56 7.93 1.34
CA LEU A 398 7.85 7.50 2.54
C LEU A 398 7.15 6.17 2.32
N ASN A 399 7.05 5.35 3.36
CA ASN A 399 6.14 4.21 3.39
C ASN A 399 4.83 4.59 4.08
N THR A 400 3.75 4.61 3.30
CA THR A 400 2.45 5.16 3.69
C THR A 400 1.45 4.14 4.18
N ASP A 401 1.74 2.86 4.00
CA ASP A 401 0.96 1.77 4.57
C ASP A 401 0.87 1.85 6.08
N MET A 402 1.88 2.45 6.73
CA MET A 402 1.86 2.74 8.17
C MET A 402 0.72 3.70 8.57
N SER A 403 0.11 4.39 7.61
CA SER A 403 -1.02 5.31 7.81
C SER A 403 -2.32 4.81 7.15
N ARG A 404 -2.32 3.60 6.60
CA ARG A 404 -3.46 3.03 5.89
C ARG A 404 -4.45 2.40 6.85
N ARG A 405 -5.75 2.59 6.58
CA ARG A 405 -6.85 2.06 7.41
C ARG A 405 -7.00 0.54 7.28
N ASP A 406 -6.52 -0.02 6.18
CA ASP A 406 -6.44 -1.45 5.86
C ASP A 406 -5.17 -2.11 6.42
N ASN A 407 -4.22 -1.37 6.98
CA ASN A 407 -3.10 -1.94 7.73
C ASN A 407 -3.56 -2.25 9.16
N TYR A 408 -3.90 -3.52 9.42
CA TYR A 408 -4.45 -3.94 10.71
C TYR A 408 -3.41 -3.80 11.84
N TYR A 409 -2.11 -3.92 11.55
CA TYR A 409 -1.05 -3.72 12.54
C TYR A 409 -0.92 -2.25 13.00
N ALA A 410 -1.41 -1.29 12.21
CA ALA A 410 -1.44 0.11 12.60
C ALA A 410 -2.37 0.38 13.80
N TYR A 411 -3.26 -0.57 14.15
CA TYR A 411 -4.18 -0.46 15.27
C TYR A 411 -3.61 -0.94 16.61
N ILE A 412 -2.33 -1.27 16.68
CA ILE A 412 -1.63 -1.63 17.91
C ILE A 412 -0.86 -0.41 18.44
N ASN A 413 -0.93 -0.18 19.75
CA ASN A 413 -0.24 0.92 20.44
C ASN A 413 -0.63 2.32 19.94
N LEU A 414 -1.85 2.52 19.44
CA LEU A 414 -2.32 3.78 18.86
C LEU A 414 -2.28 4.98 19.85
N SER A 415 -2.12 4.70 21.14
CA SER A 415 -1.85 5.73 22.14
C SER A 415 -0.54 6.51 21.87
N SER A 416 0.44 5.92 21.18
CA SER A 416 1.64 6.60 20.72
C SER A 416 1.41 7.21 19.32
N SER A 417 1.72 8.49 19.18
CA SER A 417 1.35 9.30 18.00
C SER A 417 2.28 9.14 16.78
N ASP A 418 3.37 8.37 16.90
CA ASP A 418 4.28 8.01 15.81
C ASP A 418 4.84 6.59 16.00
N ASN A 419 3.98 5.57 15.92
CA ASN A 419 4.35 4.18 16.20
C ASN A 419 5.41 3.60 15.27
N SER A 420 5.50 4.09 14.04
CA SER A 420 6.49 3.64 13.05
C SER A 420 7.74 4.50 13.04
N GLY A 421 7.73 5.70 13.65
CA GLY A 421 8.82 6.67 13.56
C GLY A 421 8.87 7.40 12.21
N MET A 422 7.93 7.09 11.31
CA MET A 422 7.87 7.67 9.97
C MET A 422 7.58 9.17 10.03
N LEU A 423 6.80 9.62 11.02
CA LEU A 423 6.52 11.04 11.19
C LEU A 423 7.80 11.77 11.62
N ARG A 424 8.57 11.18 12.55
CA ARG A 424 9.84 11.74 12.98
C ARG A 424 10.85 11.78 11.85
N PHE A 425 10.98 10.68 11.11
CA PHE A 425 11.84 10.57 9.94
C PHE A 425 11.60 11.71 8.94
N VAL A 426 10.36 11.92 8.49
CA VAL A 426 10.06 12.97 7.51
C VAL A 426 10.29 14.37 8.09
N THR A 427 10.02 14.60 9.38
CA THR A 427 10.29 15.92 9.97
C THR A 427 11.78 16.23 10.06
N ASP A 428 12.61 15.23 10.30
CA ASP A 428 14.06 15.39 10.39
C ASP A 428 14.66 15.65 9.01
N GLU A 429 14.27 14.86 8.01
CA GLU A 429 14.71 15.07 6.63
C GLU A 429 14.29 16.45 6.08
N LEU A 430 13.09 16.92 6.44
CA LEU A 430 12.64 18.26 6.04
C LEU A 430 13.35 19.39 6.81
N GLN A 431 13.71 19.17 8.08
CA GLN A 431 14.49 20.13 8.86
C GLN A 431 15.92 20.23 8.34
N ASP A 432 16.54 19.09 8.00
CA ASP A 432 17.87 19.05 7.40
C ASP A 432 17.89 19.69 6.01
N ALA A 433 16.84 19.47 5.21
CA ALA A 433 16.65 20.18 3.94
C ALA A 433 16.51 21.70 4.14
N GLU A 434 15.77 22.14 5.16
CA GLU A 434 15.68 23.57 5.51
C GLU A 434 17.05 24.16 5.86
N ASP A 435 17.83 23.43 6.67
CA ASP A 435 19.12 23.87 7.21
C ASP A 435 20.22 23.90 6.13
N ALA A 436 20.20 22.94 5.20
CA ALA A 436 21.04 22.92 4.02
C ALA A 436 20.62 23.96 2.96
N GLY A 437 19.40 24.50 3.08
CA GLY A 437 18.80 25.31 2.04
C GLY A 437 18.52 24.50 0.77
N ASP A 438 18.09 23.25 0.91
CA ASP A 438 17.60 22.41 -0.18
C ASP A 438 16.12 22.73 -0.48
N ARG A 439 15.59 22.19 -1.59
CA ARG A 439 14.13 21.99 -1.73
C ARG A 439 13.82 20.50 -1.57
N GLY A 440 12.79 20.18 -0.79
CA GLY A 440 12.30 18.82 -0.61
C GLY A 440 11.18 18.51 -1.60
N GLU A 441 11.29 17.39 -2.30
CA GLU A 441 10.21 16.74 -3.05
C GLU A 441 9.84 15.48 -2.28
N ARG A 442 8.55 15.31 -2.03
CA ARG A 442 8.05 14.23 -1.18
C ARG A 442 7.19 13.29 -2.00
N THR A 443 7.41 12.00 -1.91
CA THR A 443 6.39 11.06 -2.33
C THR A 443 5.55 10.71 -1.11
N ASP A 444 4.22 10.77 -1.26
CA ASP A 444 3.29 10.05 -0.39
C ASP A 444 2.93 10.68 1.02
N THR A 445 1.91 10.13 1.73
CA THR A 445 0.87 10.66 2.70
C THR A 445 1.05 11.98 3.50
N PRO A 446 -0.06 12.66 3.88
CA PRO A 446 -0.03 14.03 4.41
C PRO A 446 0.04 14.10 5.94
N LEU A 447 1.21 14.44 6.49
CA LEU A 447 1.24 15.11 7.79
C LEU A 447 0.93 16.59 7.59
N ILE A 448 -0.33 16.94 7.87
CA ILE A 448 -0.88 18.27 7.68
C ILE A 448 -0.06 19.34 8.43
N ARG A 449 0.51 19.02 9.59
CA ARG A 449 1.34 19.96 10.37
C ARG A 449 2.80 20.07 9.89
N SER A 450 3.44 18.96 9.52
CA SER A 450 4.80 18.99 8.96
C SER A 450 4.82 19.66 7.60
N VAL A 451 3.83 19.39 6.75
CA VAL A 451 3.68 20.06 5.45
C VAL A 451 3.48 21.56 5.64
N ASP A 452 2.64 22.01 6.60
CA ASP A 452 2.52 23.44 6.88
C ASP A 452 3.84 24.05 7.39
N ARG A 453 4.56 23.37 8.30
CA ARG A 453 5.85 23.87 8.84
C ARG A 453 6.88 24.15 7.75
N PHE A 454 6.93 23.31 6.71
CA PHE A 454 7.97 23.35 5.68
C PHE A 454 7.50 23.88 4.31
N SER A 455 6.21 24.18 4.16
CA SER A 455 5.65 24.76 2.92
C SER A 455 5.53 26.28 3.01
N PRO A 456 5.81 27.02 1.92
CA PRO A 456 6.25 26.54 0.60
C PRO A 456 7.78 26.58 0.41
N HIS A 457 8.54 26.96 1.44
CA HIS A 457 9.95 27.33 1.30
C HIS A 457 10.90 26.13 1.21
N VAL A 458 10.52 24.97 1.74
CA VAL A 458 11.25 23.70 1.57
C VAL A 458 10.54 22.81 0.56
N ILE A 459 9.26 22.48 0.79
CA ILE A 459 8.53 21.52 -0.05
C ILE A 459 8.23 22.10 -1.44
N ALA A 460 8.69 21.44 -2.49
CA ALA A 460 8.56 21.83 -3.89
C ALA A 460 7.46 21.09 -4.67
N GLY A 461 7.20 19.83 -4.33
CA GLY A 461 6.23 18.97 -4.99
C GLY A 461 5.87 17.77 -4.11
N VAL A 462 4.67 17.23 -4.31
CA VAL A 462 4.25 15.98 -3.66
C VAL A 462 3.56 15.09 -4.70
N PHE A 463 4.01 13.84 -4.82
CA PHE A 463 3.58 12.89 -5.85
C PHE A 463 3.04 11.61 -5.20
N PHE A 464 1.97 11.06 -5.79
CA PHE A 464 1.19 9.93 -5.25
C PHE A 464 0.71 9.02 -6.38
N GLY A 465 0.39 7.78 -6.02
CA GLY A 465 -0.27 6.78 -6.86
C GLY A 465 -1.60 6.29 -6.28
N HIS A 466 -1.85 4.99 -6.41
CA HIS A 466 -2.87 4.19 -5.73
C HIS A 466 -4.31 4.38 -6.16
N THR A 467 -4.75 5.60 -6.52
CA THR A 467 -6.16 5.80 -6.91
C THR A 467 -6.50 5.27 -8.30
N HIS A 468 -5.49 4.95 -9.12
CA HIS A 468 -5.58 4.56 -10.54
C HIS A 468 -6.24 5.63 -11.43
N GLU A 469 -6.25 6.88 -10.95
CA GLU A 469 -7.01 7.99 -11.56
C GLU A 469 -6.13 9.25 -11.65
N ASP A 470 -6.31 10.04 -12.70
CA ASP A 470 -5.64 11.34 -12.84
C ASP A 470 -6.36 12.39 -11.98
N GLN A 471 -5.74 12.74 -10.85
CA GLN A 471 -6.32 13.62 -9.84
C GLN A 471 -5.28 14.60 -9.26
N LEU A 472 -5.75 15.73 -8.73
CA LEU A 472 -4.91 16.69 -8.01
C LEU A 472 -5.57 17.13 -6.70
N SER A 473 -4.76 17.22 -5.64
CA SER A 473 -5.18 17.71 -4.33
C SER A 473 -4.56 19.06 -4.00
N VAL A 474 -5.38 20.10 -3.83
CA VAL A 474 -4.92 21.45 -3.42
C VAL A 474 -5.11 21.66 -1.92
N ARG A 475 -4.01 21.78 -1.17
CA ARG A 475 -4.05 22.14 0.26
C ARG A 475 -3.99 23.65 0.45
N ARG A 476 -4.96 24.22 1.16
CA ARG A 476 -5.01 25.65 1.53
C ARG A 476 -4.94 25.81 3.04
N TRP A 477 -4.02 26.65 3.51
CA TRP A 477 -3.85 26.95 4.93
C TRP A 477 -4.58 28.26 5.29
N LYS A 478 -5.43 28.26 6.31
CA LYS A 478 -5.96 29.50 6.92
C LYS A 478 -5.06 29.89 8.09
N HIS A 479 -4.46 31.08 8.03
CA HIS A 479 -3.73 31.74 9.11
C HIS A 479 -4.65 32.19 10.27
N THR A 480 -5.44 31.27 10.81
CA THR A 480 -6.23 31.53 12.01
C THR A 480 -5.88 30.47 13.02
N SER A 481 -5.15 30.88 14.06
CA SER A 481 -5.10 30.22 15.35
C SER A 481 -6.48 29.68 15.68
N LEU A 482 -6.65 28.36 15.69
CA LEU A 482 -7.71 27.62 16.37
C LEU A 482 -7.55 26.14 16.03
N TYR A 483 -7.37 25.35 17.10
CA TYR A 483 -7.66 23.93 17.19
C TYR A 483 -8.68 23.47 16.14
N THR A 484 -8.19 22.85 15.08
CA THR A 484 -9.01 22.04 14.18
C THR A 484 -8.25 20.73 14.00
N PRO A 485 -8.70 19.63 14.63
CA PRO A 485 -8.08 18.34 14.45
C PRO A 485 -8.28 17.95 12.99
N ALA A 486 -7.16 17.69 12.32
CA ALA A 486 -7.19 17.12 10.99
C ALA A 486 -7.21 15.60 11.15
N TYR A 487 -8.24 15.00 10.55
CA TYR A 487 -8.53 13.57 10.56
C TYR A 487 -7.39 12.77 9.91
N LEU A 488 -7.07 11.61 10.50
CA LEU A 488 -6.41 10.50 9.83
C LEU A 488 -7.46 9.64 9.11
#